data_AF-A0A7C5KBZ5-F1
#
_entry.id   AF-A0A7C5KBZ5-F1
#
_cell.length_a   1.000
_cell.length_b   1.000
_cell.length_c   1.000
_cell.angle_alpha   90.00
_cell.angle_beta   90.00
_cell.angle_gamma   90.00
#
_symmetry.space_group_name_H-M   'P 1'
#
loop_
_entity.id
_entity.type
_entity.pdbx_description
1 polymer ?
#
loop_
_entity_poly.entity_id
_entity_poly.type
_entity_poly.pdbx_seq_one_letter_code
_entity_poly.pdbx_strand_id
1 'polypeptide(L)'
;MNHWKIVFAAVGFNLLFEYSMRGINNLVARPMLPLFLFLVYFPYFAILEDFITRYRLKDYNLIIAGFFFGTAFTLFVPATQFVEPQALGINWSALFFVNFFWWGMTQGVLTFYTATRLFPRNWNHKILSRKQKTALIMTLILIGLLYRVTIQLNTPQAPQIRPEAYLAIAIILAITAFIFRKTIPKQAVAIPQRKEKIIDLTSALTIFLFLFCAVFLTHDPTQINVHSVNATATRIVTIWTIMGTLIMVGYRIYMRRPIPI
;
A
#
# COMPACT_ATOMS: atom_id res chain seq x y z
N MET A 1 -11.99 -13.26 15.80
CA MET A 1 -11.13 -12.24 16.49
C MET A 1 -9.83 -11.94 15.76
N ASN A 2 -9.08 -12.92 15.23
CA ASN A 2 -7.74 -12.65 14.65
C ASN A 2 -7.73 -11.74 13.42
N HIS A 3 -8.81 -11.69 12.62
CA HIS A 3 -8.89 -10.83 11.43
C HIS A 3 -8.64 -9.35 11.73
N TRP A 4 -9.30 -8.81 12.76
CA TRP A 4 -9.12 -7.41 13.12
C TRP A 4 -7.71 -7.14 13.62
N LYS A 5 -7.07 -8.10 14.32
CA LYS A 5 -5.66 -7.99 14.72
C LYS A 5 -4.73 -7.94 13.50
N ILE A 6 -4.99 -8.76 12.47
CA ILE A 6 -4.26 -8.72 11.19
C ILE A 6 -4.45 -7.35 10.52
N VAL A 7 -5.68 -6.83 10.44
CA VAL A 7 -5.98 -5.52 9.85
C VAL A 7 -5.24 -4.41 10.60
N PHE A 8 -5.30 -4.38 11.94
CA PHE A 8 -4.59 -3.37 12.72
C PHE A 8 -3.06 -3.49 12.61
N ALA A 9 -2.52 -4.71 12.57
CA ALA A 9 -1.09 -4.92 12.32
C ALA A 9 -0.69 -4.42 10.91
N ALA A 10 -1.52 -4.65 9.90
CA ALA A 10 -1.28 -4.18 8.55
C ALA A 10 -1.32 -2.64 8.46
N VAL A 11 -2.29 -2.01 9.12
CA VAL A 11 -2.36 -0.54 9.25
C VAL A 11 -1.13 -0.01 9.98
N GLY A 12 -0.74 -0.61 11.10
CA GLY A 12 0.45 -0.20 11.87
C GLY A 12 1.74 -0.28 11.05
N PHE A 13 1.93 -1.37 10.29
CA PHE A 13 3.07 -1.51 9.37
C PHE A 13 3.09 -0.40 8.30
N ASN A 14 1.92 -0.03 7.76
CA ASN A 14 1.82 1.00 6.74
C ASN A 14 1.99 2.42 7.28
N LEU A 15 1.52 2.69 8.49
CA LEU A 15 1.86 3.92 9.21
C LEU A 15 3.37 3.98 9.46
N LEU A 16 3.99 2.89 9.88
CA LEU A 16 5.43 2.81 10.05
C LEU A 16 6.17 3.07 8.73
N PHE A 17 5.70 2.51 7.61
CA PHE A 17 6.24 2.82 6.28
C PHE A 17 6.16 4.31 5.95
N GLU A 18 4.99 4.94 6.12
CA GLU A 18 4.83 6.38 5.82
C GLU A 18 5.71 7.27 6.71
N TYR A 19 5.82 6.93 8.00
CA TYR A 19 6.65 7.66 8.95
C TYR A 19 8.14 7.36 8.79
N SER A 20 8.52 6.20 8.24
CA SER A 20 9.92 5.92 7.91
C SER A 20 10.49 6.89 6.89
N MET A 21 9.64 7.43 6.00
CA MET A 21 10.06 8.44 5.02
C MET A 21 9.91 9.87 5.54
N ARG A 22 9.19 10.11 6.65
CA ARG A 22 8.87 11.46 7.14
C ARG A 22 9.56 11.85 8.44
N GLY A 23 9.93 10.87 9.25
CA GLY A 23 10.40 11.08 10.62
C GLY A 23 9.26 11.24 11.63
N ILE A 24 9.51 10.85 12.87
CA ILE A 24 8.54 10.93 13.98
C ILE A 24 8.20 12.38 14.37
N ASN A 25 9.11 13.32 14.13
CA ASN A 25 8.86 14.76 14.30
C ASN A 25 7.71 15.27 13.42
N ASN A 26 7.37 14.57 12.33
CA ASN A 26 6.22 14.91 11.50
C ASN A 26 4.89 14.76 12.25
N LEU A 27 4.83 14.01 13.36
CA LEU A 27 3.67 13.95 14.24
C LEU A 27 3.31 15.33 14.82
N VAL A 28 4.33 16.15 15.11
CA VAL A 28 4.13 17.52 15.63
C VAL A 28 3.81 18.47 14.49
N ALA A 29 4.49 18.34 13.34
CA ALA A 29 4.29 19.22 12.20
C ALA A 29 2.94 19.00 11.48
N ARG A 30 2.43 17.75 11.48
CA ARG A 30 1.18 17.36 10.81
C ARG A 30 0.37 16.41 11.71
N PRO A 31 -0.21 16.91 12.81
CA PRO A 31 -0.86 16.06 13.83
C PRO A 31 -2.08 15.30 13.31
N MET A 32 -2.72 15.77 12.24
CA MET A 32 -3.87 15.10 11.62
C MET A 32 -3.47 14.02 10.60
N LEU A 33 -2.20 13.98 10.16
CA LEU A 33 -1.74 13.03 9.16
C LEU A 33 -1.88 11.55 9.60
N PRO A 34 -1.54 11.14 10.84
CA PRO A 34 -1.75 9.77 11.29
C PRO A 34 -3.21 9.34 11.19
N LEU A 35 -4.13 10.21 11.60
CA LEU A 35 -5.56 9.93 11.56
C LEU A 35 -6.03 9.78 10.11
N PHE A 36 -5.59 10.69 9.23
CA PHE A 36 -5.89 10.59 7.81
C PHE A 36 -5.38 9.26 7.21
N LEU A 37 -4.10 8.93 7.43
CA LEU A 37 -3.51 7.69 6.94
C LEU A 37 -4.21 6.46 7.52
N PHE A 38 -4.58 6.49 8.80
CA PHE A 38 -5.38 5.42 9.41
C PHE A 38 -6.73 5.26 8.70
N LEU A 39 -7.44 6.36 8.44
CA LEU A 39 -8.74 6.34 7.75
C LEU A 39 -8.65 5.91 6.28
N VAL A 40 -7.47 5.96 5.67
CA VAL A 40 -7.19 5.39 4.34
C VAL A 40 -6.81 3.90 4.45
N TYR A 41 -5.86 3.55 5.31
CA TYR A 41 -5.35 2.18 5.38
C TYR A 41 -6.33 1.21 6.03
N PHE A 42 -7.09 1.63 7.04
CA PHE A 42 -8.00 0.74 7.75
C PHE A 42 -9.09 0.16 6.83
N PRO A 43 -9.84 0.97 6.05
CA PRO A 43 -10.81 0.42 5.11
C PRO A 43 -10.16 -0.44 4.03
N TYR A 44 -8.99 -0.03 3.51
CA TYR A 44 -8.25 -0.78 2.50
C TYR A 44 -7.88 -2.18 2.99
N PHE A 45 -7.22 -2.29 4.16
CA PHE A 45 -6.81 -3.58 4.71
C PHE A 45 -7.98 -4.43 5.20
N ALA A 46 -9.06 -3.81 5.71
CA ALA A 46 -10.28 -4.54 6.06
C ALA A 46 -10.93 -5.19 4.84
N ILE A 47 -11.00 -4.48 3.70
CA ILE A 47 -11.52 -5.02 2.44
C ILE A 47 -10.62 -6.13 1.90
N LEU A 48 -9.29 -5.92 1.92
CA LEU A 48 -8.35 -6.95 1.46
C LEU A 48 -8.40 -8.21 2.32
N GLU A 49 -8.45 -8.09 3.64
CA GLU A 49 -8.55 -9.26 4.52
C GLU A 49 -9.89 -10.01 4.32
N ASP A 50 -11.01 -9.33 4.06
CA ASP A 50 -12.27 -10.00 3.62
C ASP A 50 -12.08 -10.72 2.28
N PHE A 51 -11.37 -10.12 1.32
CA PHE A 51 -11.16 -10.76 0.03
C PHE A 51 -10.20 -11.95 0.12
N ILE A 52 -9.10 -11.83 0.88
CA ILE A 52 -8.16 -12.92 1.13
C ILE A 52 -8.89 -14.11 1.75
N THR A 53 -9.67 -13.87 2.80
CA THR A 53 -10.40 -14.93 3.50
C THR A 53 -11.48 -15.54 2.60
N ARG A 54 -12.28 -14.71 1.93
CA ARG A 54 -13.42 -15.16 1.12
C ARG A 54 -13.01 -15.89 -0.17
N TYR A 55 -11.97 -15.40 -0.84
CA TYR A 55 -11.57 -15.88 -2.18
C TYR A 55 -10.25 -16.65 -2.17
N ARG A 56 -9.61 -16.83 -1.01
CA ARG A 56 -8.30 -17.48 -0.86
C ARG A 56 -7.24 -16.87 -1.76
N LEU A 57 -7.20 -15.53 -1.77
CA LEU A 57 -6.26 -14.78 -2.59
C LEU A 57 -4.83 -15.21 -2.30
N LYS A 58 -4.00 -15.19 -3.35
CA LYS A 58 -2.56 -15.43 -3.28
C LYS A 58 -1.82 -14.09 -3.34
N ASP A 59 -0.53 -14.13 -3.05
CA ASP A 59 0.40 -12.99 -3.14
C ASP A 59 0.22 -12.13 -4.41
N TYR A 60 0.15 -12.74 -5.59
CA TYR A 60 -0.04 -11.99 -6.83
C TYR A 60 -1.40 -11.29 -6.95
N ASN A 61 -2.45 -11.82 -6.33
CA ASN A 61 -3.74 -11.13 -6.29
C ASN A 61 -3.62 -9.85 -5.45
N LEU A 62 -2.82 -9.88 -4.36
CA LEU A 62 -2.54 -8.69 -3.56
C LEU A 62 -1.71 -7.67 -4.34
N ILE A 63 -0.75 -8.11 -5.16
CA ILE A 63 -0.01 -7.20 -6.05
C ILE A 63 -0.97 -6.50 -7.01
N ILE A 64 -1.88 -7.25 -7.65
CA ILE A 64 -2.87 -6.66 -8.57
C ILE A 64 -3.83 -5.73 -7.82
N ALA A 65 -4.30 -6.12 -6.63
CA ALA A 65 -5.17 -5.28 -5.81
C ALA A 65 -4.46 -4.01 -5.34
N GLY A 66 -3.20 -4.13 -4.88
CA GLY A 66 -2.34 -3.00 -4.53
C GLY A 66 -2.16 -2.06 -5.70
N PHE A 67 -1.94 -2.59 -6.91
CA PHE A 67 -1.84 -1.77 -8.12
C PHE A 67 -3.15 -1.03 -8.43
N PHE A 68 -4.30 -1.71 -8.33
CA PHE A 68 -5.62 -1.10 -8.54
C PHE A 68 -5.90 0.01 -7.52
N PHE A 69 -5.76 -0.28 -6.22
CA PHE A 69 -6.05 0.68 -5.15
C PHE A 69 -5.05 1.83 -5.12
N GLY A 70 -3.76 1.57 -5.33
CA GLY A 70 -2.74 2.60 -5.43
C GLY A 70 -2.99 3.53 -6.62
N THR A 71 -3.35 2.98 -7.79
CA THR A 71 -3.74 3.77 -8.96
C THR A 71 -5.01 4.59 -8.70
N ALA A 72 -6.01 4.03 -8.03
CA ALA A 72 -7.20 4.79 -7.66
C ALA A 72 -6.86 5.92 -6.67
N PHE A 73 -5.92 5.66 -5.76
CA PHE A 73 -5.51 6.62 -4.74
C PHE A 73 -4.74 7.82 -5.31
N THR A 74 -4.03 7.68 -6.44
CA THR A 74 -3.37 8.83 -7.09
C THR A 74 -4.35 9.90 -7.53
N LEU A 75 -5.62 9.55 -7.82
CA LEU A 75 -6.67 10.54 -8.11
C LEU A 75 -6.98 11.44 -6.92
N PHE A 76 -6.67 11.00 -5.69
CA PHE A 76 -6.90 11.76 -4.46
C PHE A 76 -5.63 12.45 -3.96
N VAL A 77 -4.47 11.91 -4.29
CA VAL A 77 -3.17 12.44 -3.88
C VAL A 77 -2.34 12.76 -5.11
N PRO A 78 -2.52 13.96 -5.71
CA PRO A 78 -1.71 14.35 -6.85
C PRO A 78 -0.27 14.58 -6.39
N ALA A 79 0.59 13.61 -6.65
CA ALA A 79 1.98 13.59 -6.22
C ALA A 79 2.91 13.33 -7.42
N THR A 80 3.98 12.55 -7.19
CA THR A 80 5.05 12.24 -8.14
C THR A 80 4.57 11.69 -9.49
N GLN A 81 3.39 11.07 -9.54
CA GLN A 81 2.82 10.49 -10.77
C GLN A 81 2.33 11.54 -11.76
N PHE A 82 2.14 12.79 -11.33
CA PHE A 82 1.77 13.92 -12.17
C PHE A 82 2.89 14.96 -12.21
N VAL A 83 4.15 14.53 -12.11
CA VAL A 83 5.33 15.37 -12.30
C VAL A 83 6.07 14.90 -13.55
N GLU A 84 6.61 15.85 -14.31
CA GLU A 84 7.34 15.56 -15.55
C GLU A 84 8.49 14.55 -15.31
N PRO A 85 8.82 13.71 -16.31
CA PRO A 85 8.21 13.62 -17.64
C PRO A 85 6.85 12.90 -17.65
N GLN A 86 5.88 13.44 -18.37
CA GLN A 86 4.53 12.90 -18.50
C GLN A 86 4.22 12.43 -19.93
N ALA A 87 3.87 11.16 -20.10
CA ALA A 87 3.21 10.67 -21.32
C ALA A 87 1.75 10.37 -21.00
N LEU A 88 0.81 10.87 -21.80
CA LEU A 88 -0.64 10.84 -21.48
C LEU A 88 -0.97 11.46 -20.10
N GLY A 89 -0.22 12.51 -19.72
CA GLY A 89 -0.41 13.22 -18.45
C GLY A 89 0.04 12.44 -17.20
N ILE A 90 0.78 11.33 -17.37
CA ILE A 90 1.25 10.48 -16.26
C ILE A 90 2.75 10.20 -16.39
N ASN A 91 3.44 10.27 -15.26
CA ASN A 91 4.77 9.69 -15.10
C ASN A 91 4.65 8.18 -14.87
N TRP A 92 4.79 7.41 -15.94
CA TRP A 92 4.62 5.95 -15.91
C TRP A 92 5.60 5.24 -15.00
N SER A 93 6.84 5.73 -14.93
CA SER A 93 7.86 5.18 -14.05
C SER A 93 7.48 5.36 -12.59
N ALA A 94 7.06 6.58 -12.19
CA ALA A 94 6.59 6.85 -10.84
C ALA A 94 5.32 6.07 -10.50
N LEU A 95 4.35 6.00 -11.43
CA LEU A 95 3.12 5.24 -11.25
C LEU A 95 3.42 3.76 -11.04
N PHE A 96 4.20 3.13 -11.93
CA PHE A 96 4.57 1.73 -11.81
C PHE A 96 5.36 1.47 -10.53
N PHE A 97 6.33 2.33 -10.22
CA PHE A 97 7.16 2.19 -9.04
C PHE A 97 6.33 2.17 -7.75
N VAL A 98 5.52 3.19 -7.54
CA VAL A 98 4.67 3.32 -6.35
C VAL A 98 3.67 2.17 -6.26
N ASN A 99 3.04 1.79 -7.37
CA ASN A 99 1.99 0.77 -7.34
C ASN A 99 2.52 -0.65 -7.20
N PHE A 100 3.66 -0.97 -7.82
CA PHE A 100 4.24 -2.30 -7.75
C PHE A 100 5.10 -2.50 -6.49
N PHE A 101 6.12 -1.66 -6.30
CA PHE A 101 7.11 -1.86 -5.22
C PHE A 101 6.55 -1.48 -3.85
N TRP A 102 5.79 -0.38 -3.77
CA TRP A 102 5.20 0.06 -2.50
C TRP A 102 3.85 -0.61 -2.27
N TRP A 103 2.80 -0.22 -2.98
CA TRP A 103 1.43 -0.71 -2.73
C TRP A 103 1.29 -2.22 -2.87
N GLY A 104 1.84 -2.80 -3.94
CA GLY A 104 1.74 -4.24 -4.20
C GLY A 104 2.61 -5.08 -3.26
N MET A 105 3.93 -4.84 -3.29
CA MET A 105 4.90 -5.72 -2.64
C MET A 105 5.09 -5.40 -1.15
N THR A 106 5.50 -4.18 -0.82
CA THR A 106 5.86 -3.81 0.57
C THR A 106 4.62 -3.61 1.45
N GLN A 107 3.71 -2.74 1.03
CA GLN A 107 2.49 -2.35 1.74
C GLN A 107 1.38 -3.40 1.62
N GLY A 108 1.43 -4.25 0.60
CA GLY A 108 0.49 -5.35 0.37
C GLY A 108 1.01 -6.69 0.87
N VAL A 109 1.82 -7.37 0.05
CA VAL A 109 2.24 -8.76 0.29
C VAL A 109 3.07 -8.91 1.57
N LEU A 110 4.14 -8.13 1.73
CA LEU A 110 5.03 -8.22 2.90
C LEU A 110 4.29 -7.85 4.18
N THR A 111 3.40 -6.87 4.10
CA THR A 111 2.53 -6.46 5.21
C THR A 111 1.64 -7.60 5.68
N PHE A 112 0.88 -8.24 4.77
CA PHE A 112 0.00 -9.35 5.17
C PHE A 112 0.76 -10.58 5.63
N TYR A 113 1.89 -10.90 4.99
CA TYR A 113 2.81 -11.92 5.47
C TYR A 113 3.24 -11.63 6.92
N THR A 114 3.69 -10.41 7.19
CA THR A 114 4.15 -10.00 8.53
C THR A 114 3.01 -10.08 9.55
N ALA A 115 1.83 -9.55 9.21
CA ALA A 115 0.67 -9.54 10.09
C ALA A 115 0.22 -10.97 10.44
N THR A 116 0.27 -11.89 9.47
CA THR A 116 -0.11 -13.29 9.69
C THR A 116 0.91 -14.12 10.46
N ARG A 117 2.17 -13.67 10.54
CA ARG A 117 3.16 -14.21 11.48
C ARG A 117 2.85 -13.89 12.92
N LEU A 118 2.35 -12.68 13.16
CA LEU A 118 1.97 -12.24 14.51
C LEU A 118 0.63 -12.85 14.92
N PHE A 119 -0.31 -12.95 13.98
CA PHE A 119 -1.67 -13.40 14.24
C PHE A 119 -2.12 -14.42 13.19
N PRO A 120 -2.18 -15.72 13.53
CA PRO A 120 -2.64 -16.75 12.60
C PRO A 120 -4.05 -16.46 12.06
N ARG A 121 -4.21 -16.55 10.73
CA ARG A 121 -5.48 -16.23 10.06
C ARG A 121 -6.51 -17.34 10.30
N ASN A 122 -7.72 -16.95 10.67
CA ASN A 122 -8.85 -17.87 10.71
C ASN A 122 -9.54 -17.94 9.33
N TRP A 123 -9.45 -19.06 8.63
CA TRP A 123 -9.98 -19.17 7.27
C TRP A 123 -11.50 -19.35 7.19
N ASN A 124 -12.21 -19.54 8.31
CA ASN A 124 -13.61 -19.98 8.29
C ASN A 124 -14.63 -18.87 8.56
N HIS A 125 -14.20 -17.62 8.72
CA HIS A 125 -15.08 -16.52 9.13
C HIS A 125 -15.16 -15.42 8.06
N LYS A 126 -16.38 -15.05 7.65
CA LYS A 126 -16.62 -13.86 6.83
C LYS A 126 -16.47 -12.63 7.70
N ILE A 127 -15.69 -11.65 7.28
CA ILE A 127 -15.39 -10.48 8.11
C ILE A 127 -16.42 -9.38 7.86
N LEU A 128 -16.76 -9.17 6.58
CA LEU A 128 -17.59 -8.03 6.17
C LEU A 128 -18.86 -8.48 5.45
N SER A 129 -19.98 -7.88 5.85
CA SER A 129 -21.21 -7.86 5.08
C SER A 129 -21.08 -6.95 3.85
N ARG A 130 -22.02 -7.07 2.89
CA ARG A 130 -22.05 -6.20 1.71
C ARG A 130 -22.18 -4.72 2.11
N LYS A 131 -23.04 -4.40 3.09
CA LYS A 131 -23.24 -3.04 3.60
C LYS A 131 -21.95 -2.46 4.19
N GLN A 132 -21.22 -3.23 5.00
CA GLN A 132 -19.94 -2.81 5.57
C GLN A 132 -18.88 -2.55 4.49
N LYS A 133 -18.79 -3.41 3.45
CA LYS A 133 -17.87 -3.17 2.33
C LYS A 133 -18.20 -1.88 1.58
N THR A 134 -19.47 -1.64 1.29
CA THR A 134 -19.90 -0.38 0.67
C THR A 134 -19.54 0.80 1.55
N ALA A 135 -19.82 0.74 2.85
CA ALA A 135 -19.47 1.82 3.79
C ALA A 135 -17.96 2.11 3.79
N LEU A 136 -17.11 1.08 3.86
CA LEU A 136 -15.66 1.23 3.82
C LEU A 136 -15.14 1.83 2.50
N ILE A 137 -15.71 1.41 1.36
CA ILE A 137 -15.38 2.01 0.05
C ILE A 137 -15.80 3.48 0.01
N MET A 138 -16.99 3.81 0.49
CA MET A 138 -17.44 5.20 0.58
C MET A 138 -16.55 6.03 1.50
N THR A 139 -16.11 5.47 2.63
CA THR A 139 -15.13 6.12 3.52
C THR A 139 -13.83 6.42 2.77
N LEU A 140 -13.28 5.47 2.02
CA LEU A 140 -12.06 5.70 1.22
C LEU A 140 -12.24 6.86 0.23
N ILE A 141 -13.35 6.88 -0.50
CA ILE A 141 -13.64 7.93 -1.49
C ILE A 141 -13.78 9.28 -0.79
N LEU A 142 -14.58 9.37 0.28
CA LEU A 142 -14.82 10.62 0.99
C LEU A 142 -13.54 11.18 1.61
N ILE A 143 -12.76 10.33 2.27
CA ILE A 143 -11.48 10.72 2.90
C ILE A 143 -10.46 11.13 1.82
N GLY A 144 -10.39 10.39 0.71
CA GLY A 144 -9.56 10.76 -0.44
C GLY A 144 -9.94 12.12 -1.03
N LEU A 145 -11.24 12.37 -1.26
CA LEU A 145 -11.72 13.67 -1.74
C LEU A 145 -11.43 14.80 -0.77
N LEU A 146 -11.69 14.59 0.52
CA LEU A 146 -11.41 15.59 1.57
C LEU A 146 -9.91 15.96 1.57
N TYR A 147 -9.04 14.96 1.44
CA TYR A 147 -7.60 15.21 1.40
C TYR A 147 -7.15 15.91 0.13
N ARG A 148 -7.71 15.56 -1.03
CA ARG A 148 -7.46 16.28 -2.27
C ARG A 148 -7.81 17.75 -2.14
N VAL A 149 -9.01 18.06 -1.64
CA VAL A 149 -9.46 19.44 -1.39
C VAL A 149 -8.49 20.13 -0.42
N THR A 150 -8.13 19.46 0.67
CA THR A 150 -7.19 20.01 1.66
C THR A 150 -5.82 20.32 1.07
N ILE A 151 -5.25 19.43 0.25
CA ILE A 151 -3.98 19.68 -0.44
C ILE A 151 -4.14 20.86 -1.40
N GLN A 152 -5.18 20.87 -2.21
CA GLN A 152 -5.37 21.87 -3.26
C GLN A 152 -5.57 23.29 -2.70
N LEU A 153 -6.23 23.40 -1.54
CA LEU A 153 -6.39 24.67 -0.81
C LEU A 153 -5.08 25.13 -0.17
N ASN A 154 -4.29 24.21 0.39
CA ASN A 154 -3.07 24.56 1.14
C ASN A 154 -1.80 24.57 0.28
N THR A 155 -1.85 24.05 -0.95
CA THR A 155 -0.70 23.93 -1.86
C THR A 155 -1.14 24.31 -3.28
N PRO A 156 -1.21 25.61 -3.62
CA PRO A 156 -1.64 26.08 -4.94
C PRO A 156 -0.79 25.57 -6.10
N GLN A 157 0.47 25.20 -5.82
CA GLN A 157 1.43 24.63 -6.78
C GLN A 157 1.27 23.11 -6.96
N ALA A 158 0.29 22.46 -6.31
CA ALA A 158 0.07 21.03 -6.45
C ALA A 158 -0.18 20.67 -7.93
N PRO A 159 0.43 19.58 -8.44
CA PRO A 159 0.27 19.19 -9.83
C PRO A 159 -1.20 19.01 -10.19
N GLN A 160 -1.64 19.66 -11.27
CA GLN A 160 -2.98 19.48 -11.79
C GLN A 160 -3.04 18.21 -12.64
N ILE A 161 -4.09 17.41 -12.45
CA ILE A 161 -4.31 16.20 -13.23
C ILE A 161 -4.89 16.62 -14.59
N ARG A 162 -4.14 16.35 -15.67
CA ARG A 162 -4.58 16.64 -17.04
C ARG A 162 -5.76 15.75 -17.45
N PRO A 163 -6.67 16.20 -18.32
CA PRO A 163 -7.81 15.39 -18.80
C PRO A 163 -7.42 14.00 -19.32
N GLU A 164 -6.36 13.92 -20.12
CA GLU A 164 -5.83 12.67 -20.67
C GLU A 164 -5.38 11.66 -19.59
N ALA A 165 -4.91 12.15 -18.43
CA ALA A 165 -4.50 11.30 -17.33
C ALA A 165 -5.70 10.59 -16.66
N TYR A 166 -6.88 11.22 -16.62
CA TYR A 166 -8.10 10.56 -16.10
C TYR A 166 -8.50 9.37 -16.98
N LEU A 167 -8.42 9.53 -18.31
CA LEU A 167 -8.72 8.45 -19.25
C LEU A 167 -7.71 7.31 -19.09
N ALA A 168 -6.41 7.62 -19.02
CA ALA A 168 -5.37 6.62 -18.83
C ALA A 168 -5.56 5.86 -17.50
N ILE A 169 -5.85 6.57 -16.39
CA ILE A 169 -6.13 5.95 -15.09
C ILE A 169 -7.39 5.06 -15.16
N ALA A 170 -8.47 5.53 -15.78
CA ALA A 170 -9.70 4.74 -15.92
C ALA A 170 -9.45 3.43 -16.69
N ILE A 171 -8.64 3.46 -17.76
CA ILE A 171 -8.24 2.28 -18.52
C ILE A 171 -7.41 1.33 -17.64
N ILE A 172 -6.43 1.84 -16.90
CA ILE A 172 -5.59 1.03 -15.99
C ILE A 172 -6.46 0.35 -14.93
N LEU A 173 -7.40 1.08 -14.32
CA LEU A 173 -8.33 0.54 -13.33
C LEU A 173 -9.23 -0.56 -13.94
N ALA A 174 -9.74 -0.35 -15.15
CA ALA A 174 -10.55 -1.36 -15.84
C ALA A 174 -9.76 -2.64 -16.15
N ILE A 175 -8.53 -2.50 -16.67
CA ILE A 175 -7.64 -3.62 -16.99
C ILE A 175 -7.27 -4.38 -15.72
N THR A 176 -6.83 -3.67 -14.68
CA THR A 176 -6.42 -4.30 -13.41
C THR A 176 -7.58 -4.99 -12.71
N ALA A 177 -8.79 -4.40 -12.72
CA ALA A 177 -10.00 -5.04 -12.21
C ALA A 177 -10.37 -6.30 -13.00
N PHE A 178 -10.25 -6.26 -14.33
CA PHE A 178 -10.48 -7.41 -15.20
C PHE A 178 -9.49 -8.54 -14.90
N ILE A 179 -8.19 -8.24 -14.83
CA ILE A 179 -7.14 -9.20 -14.49
C ILE A 179 -7.37 -9.77 -13.09
N PHE A 180 -7.68 -8.93 -12.10
CA PHE A 180 -7.99 -9.38 -10.74
C PHE A 180 -9.13 -10.39 -10.75
N ARG A 181 -10.26 -10.05 -11.39
CA ARG A 181 -11.43 -10.94 -11.50
C ARG A 181 -11.09 -12.28 -12.17
N LYS A 182 -10.27 -12.26 -13.22
CA LYS A 182 -9.85 -13.48 -13.94
C LYS A 182 -8.88 -14.36 -13.16
N THR A 183 -8.14 -13.77 -12.22
CA THR A 183 -7.08 -14.45 -11.46
C THR A 183 -7.51 -14.89 -10.06
N ILE A 184 -8.75 -14.58 -9.65
CA ILE A 184 -9.35 -15.11 -8.42
C ILE A 184 -9.44 -16.65 -8.51
N PRO A 185 -8.97 -17.39 -7.49
CA PRO A 185 -9.10 -18.85 -7.48
C PRO A 185 -10.56 -19.32 -7.58
N LYS A 186 -10.84 -20.26 -8.49
CA LYS A 186 -12.17 -20.91 -8.61
C LYS A 186 -12.45 -21.89 -7.47
N GLN A 187 -11.40 -22.49 -6.91
CA GLN A 187 -11.48 -23.40 -5.78
C GLN A 187 -10.75 -22.80 -4.58
N ALA A 188 -11.49 -22.65 -3.48
CA ALA A 188 -11.02 -21.99 -2.27
C ALA A 188 -10.19 -22.95 -1.40
N VAL A 189 -8.95 -23.21 -1.79
CA VAL A 189 -8.00 -23.96 -0.96
C VAL A 189 -7.26 -23.01 -0.02
N ALA A 190 -7.30 -23.29 1.29
CA ALA A 190 -6.55 -22.51 2.26
C ALA A 190 -5.04 -22.62 1.99
N ILE A 191 -4.35 -21.49 2.02
CA ILE A 191 -2.89 -21.47 1.88
C ILE A 191 -2.32 -21.79 3.27
N PRO A 192 -1.59 -22.91 3.44
CA PRO A 192 -1.02 -23.24 4.74
C PRO A 192 0.02 -22.18 5.12
N GLN A 193 -0.08 -21.67 6.34
CA GLN A 193 0.96 -20.83 6.91
C GLN A 193 2.20 -21.68 7.16
N ARG A 194 3.28 -21.40 6.43
CA ARG A 194 4.58 -22.07 6.55
C ARG A 194 5.62 -21.05 6.92
N LYS A 195 6.58 -21.39 7.78
CA LYS A 195 7.72 -20.52 8.12
C LYS A 195 8.65 -20.42 6.92
N GLU A 196 9.03 -19.20 6.54
CA GLU A 196 9.87 -18.96 5.35
C GLU A 196 11.01 -18.04 5.77
N LYS A 197 12.15 -18.62 6.17
CA LYS A 197 13.26 -17.91 6.82
C LYS A 197 13.70 -16.65 6.06
N ILE A 198 13.75 -16.71 4.73
CA ILE A 198 14.15 -15.57 3.89
C ILE A 198 13.15 -14.42 4.03
N ILE A 199 11.86 -14.71 3.90
CA ILE A 199 10.82 -13.67 3.98
C ILE A 199 10.62 -13.19 5.43
N ASP A 200 10.79 -14.07 6.42
CA ASP A 200 10.82 -13.72 7.84
C ASP A 200 11.96 -12.73 8.14
N LEU A 201 13.17 -12.99 7.61
CA LEU A 201 14.31 -12.08 7.72
C LEU A 201 14.05 -10.75 6.99
N THR A 202 13.52 -10.79 5.76
CA THR A 202 13.17 -9.57 5.01
C THR A 202 12.13 -8.73 5.76
N SER A 203 11.12 -9.36 6.36
CA SER A 203 10.11 -8.69 7.18
C SER A 203 10.74 -8.02 8.41
N ALA A 204 11.56 -8.75 9.17
CA ALA A 204 12.22 -8.24 10.36
C ALA A 204 13.15 -7.05 10.05
N LEU A 205 13.99 -7.18 9.01
CA LEU A 205 14.88 -6.11 8.56
C LEU A 205 14.11 -4.89 8.06
N THR A 206 12.96 -5.10 7.41
CA THR A 206 12.09 -4.00 6.94
C THR A 206 11.53 -3.21 8.12
N ILE A 207 11.00 -3.89 9.15
CA ILE A 207 10.50 -3.22 10.36
C ILE A 207 11.63 -2.46 11.06
N PHE A 208 12.79 -3.10 11.24
CA PHE A 208 13.94 -2.48 11.88
C PHE A 208 14.39 -1.22 11.13
N LEU A 209 14.57 -1.31 9.81
CA LEU A 209 14.99 -0.19 8.98
C LEU A 209 13.95 0.94 9.00
N PHE A 210 12.66 0.62 8.92
CA PHE A 210 11.61 1.65 8.99
C PHE A 210 11.58 2.36 10.34
N LEU A 211 11.73 1.63 11.44
CA LEU A 211 11.85 2.22 12.77
C LEU A 211 13.10 3.09 12.88
N PHE A 212 14.23 2.61 12.39
CA PHE A 212 15.47 3.37 12.39
C PHE A 212 15.32 4.69 11.63
N CYS A 213 14.79 4.65 10.40
CA CYS A 213 14.55 5.84 9.60
C CYS A 213 13.55 6.79 10.27
N ALA A 214 12.45 6.27 10.84
CA ALA A 214 11.44 7.10 11.49
C ALA A 214 11.97 7.83 12.73
N VAL A 215 12.83 7.17 13.53
CA VAL A 215 13.31 7.71 14.82
C VAL A 215 14.57 8.55 14.66
N PHE A 216 15.55 8.09 13.86
CA PHE A 216 16.86 8.72 13.79
C PHE A 216 17.02 9.69 12.62
N LEU A 217 16.31 9.48 11.51
CA LEU A 217 16.40 10.36 10.33
C LEU A 217 15.26 11.38 10.33
N THR A 218 15.29 12.27 11.33
CA THR A 218 14.26 13.29 11.56
C THR A 218 14.60 14.66 10.99
N HIS A 219 15.89 14.93 10.72
CA HIS A 219 16.40 16.27 10.37
C HIS A 219 17.03 16.26 8.97
N ASP A 220 16.18 16.29 7.94
CA ASP A 220 16.52 16.61 6.53
C ASP A 220 15.21 16.80 5.72
N PRO A 221 14.31 17.72 6.13
CA PRO A 221 13.02 17.86 5.48
C PRO A 221 13.21 18.45 4.08
N THR A 222 12.90 17.66 3.07
CA THR A 222 12.73 18.12 1.70
C THR A 222 11.26 18.09 1.33
N GLN A 223 10.82 19.08 0.55
CA GLN A 223 9.52 18.97 -0.10
C GLN A 223 9.70 18.18 -1.38
N ILE A 224 9.23 16.94 -1.39
CA ILE A 224 9.06 16.17 -2.62
C ILE A 224 7.62 16.39 -3.07
N ASN A 225 7.45 17.34 -3.99
CA ASN A 225 6.16 17.82 -4.48
C ASN A 225 5.30 18.35 -3.31
N VAL A 226 4.12 17.77 -3.08
CA VAL A 226 3.18 18.19 -2.03
C VAL A 226 3.49 17.57 -0.65
N HIS A 227 4.48 16.69 -0.56
CA HIS A 227 4.81 15.96 0.67
C HIS A 227 6.12 16.44 1.27
N SER A 228 6.08 16.80 2.56
CA SER A 228 7.29 16.97 3.35
C SER A 228 7.76 15.59 3.80
N VAL A 229 8.91 15.18 3.28
CA VAL A 229 9.57 13.91 3.58
C VAL A 229 11.04 14.17 3.89
N ASN A 230 11.68 13.23 4.55
CA ASN A 230 13.12 13.25 4.75
C ASN A 230 13.80 12.67 3.50
N ALA A 231 14.66 13.44 2.82
CA ALA A 231 15.27 13.00 1.56
C ALA A 231 16.13 11.75 1.76
N THR A 232 16.99 11.80 2.76
CA THR A 232 17.89 10.70 3.12
C THR A 232 17.09 9.44 3.46
N ALA A 233 16.07 9.56 4.31
CA ALA A 233 15.22 8.43 4.69
C ALA A 233 14.44 7.87 3.49
N THR A 234 13.90 8.74 2.64
CA THR A 234 13.18 8.35 1.42
C THR A 234 14.09 7.57 0.47
N ARG A 235 15.34 7.99 0.30
CA ARG A 235 16.33 7.29 -0.52
C ARG A 235 16.63 5.90 0.04
N ILE A 236 16.88 5.79 1.35
CA ILE A 236 17.15 4.51 2.02
C ILE A 236 15.96 3.56 1.90
N VAL A 237 14.75 4.03 2.22
CA VAL A 237 13.50 3.25 2.13
C VAL A 237 13.23 2.83 0.68
N THR A 238 13.48 3.70 -0.29
CA THR A 238 13.34 3.39 -1.73
C THR A 238 14.27 2.27 -2.15
N ILE A 239 15.57 2.37 -1.84
CA ILE A 239 16.55 1.32 -2.16
C ILE A 239 16.16 -0.01 -1.47
N TRP A 240 15.80 0.06 -0.19
CA TRP A 240 15.39 -1.12 0.57
C TRP A 240 14.14 -1.79 -0.02
N THR A 241 13.10 -1.03 -0.37
CA THR A 241 11.87 -1.58 -0.94
C THR A 241 12.09 -2.21 -2.32
N ILE A 242 13.03 -1.68 -3.11
CA ILE A 242 13.49 -2.33 -4.35
C ILE A 242 14.15 -3.67 -4.03
N MET A 243 15.14 -3.69 -3.14
CA MET A 243 15.84 -4.92 -2.76
C MET A 243 14.90 -5.96 -2.18
N GLY A 244 14.02 -5.57 -1.25
CA GLY A 244 13.01 -6.45 -0.64
C GLY A 244 12.04 -7.03 -1.67
N THR A 245 11.60 -6.20 -2.63
CA THR A 245 10.77 -6.66 -3.75
C THR A 245 11.50 -7.68 -4.60
N LEU A 246 12.77 -7.44 -4.96
CA LEU A 246 13.58 -8.38 -5.73
C LEU A 246 13.78 -9.71 -4.99
N ILE A 247 14.02 -9.67 -3.67
CA ILE A 247 14.11 -10.88 -2.84
C ILE A 247 12.80 -11.67 -2.88
N MET A 248 11.66 -11.00 -2.70
CA MET A 248 10.34 -11.65 -2.69
C MET A 248 9.96 -12.24 -4.07
N VAL A 249 10.24 -11.51 -5.15
CA VAL A 249 10.03 -11.99 -6.52
C VAL A 249 10.98 -13.15 -6.84
N GLY A 250 12.26 -13.02 -6.52
CA GLY A 250 13.27 -14.07 -6.72
C GLY A 250 12.93 -15.33 -5.93
N TYR A 251 12.53 -15.19 -4.67
CA TYR A 251 12.03 -16.28 -3.83
C TYR A 251 10.86 -17.00 -4.51
N ARG A 252 9.89 -16.25 -5.02
CA ARG A 252 8.69 -16.82 -5.68
C ARG A 252 9.03 -17.57 -6.98
N ILE A 253 9.92 -17.01 -7.80
CA ILE A 253 10.38 -17.64 -9.06
C ILE A 253 11.13 -18.94 -8.74
N TYR A 254 12.02 -18.90 -7.75
CA TYR A 254 12.82 -20.07 -7.35
C TYR A 254 11.97 -21.17 -6.72
N MET A 255 11.13 -20.82 -5.73
CA MET A 255 10.30 -21.78 -5.00
C MET A 255 9.07 -22.24 -5.79
N ARG A 256 8.68 -21.51 -6.85
CA ARG A 256 7.48 -21.74 -7.67
C ARG A 256 6.19 -21.87 -6.85
N ARG A 257 6.12 -21.15 -5.73
CA ARG A 257 5.03 -21.21 -4.75
C ARG A 257 4.64 -19.81 -4.28
N PRO A 258 3.37 -19.57 -3.91
CA PRO A 258 2.95 -18.29 -3.35
C PRO A 258 3.60 -18.01 -2.00
N ILE A 259 3.89 -16.74 -1.72
CA ILE A 259 4.21 -16.28 -0.36
C ILE A 259 2.97 -16.48 0.53
N PRO A 260 3.10 -17.11 1.72
CA PRO A 260 1.97 -17.37 2.61
C PRO A 260 1.58 -16.07 3.33
N ILE A 261 0.78 -15.26 2.63
CA ILE A 261 0.15 -14.04 3.14
C ILE A 261 -0.99 -14.33 4.11
#